data_AF-A0A924XYN1-F1
#
_entry.id   AF-A0A924XYN1-F1
#
_cell.length_a   1.000
_cell.length_b   1.000
_cell.length_c   1.000
_cell.angle_alpha   90.00
_cell.angle_beta   90.00
_cell.angle_gamma   90.00
#
_symmetry.space_group_name_H-M   'P 1'
#
loop_
_entity.id
_entity.type
_entity.pdbx_description
1 polymer ?
#
loop_
_entity_poly.entity_id
_entity_poly.type
_entity_poly.pdbx_seq_one_letter_code
_entity_poly.pdbx_strand_id
1 'polypeptide(L)'
;MNTMLPLLRPDDIGATLRQDTLSDSDTATLHNDVASLPGDTARDLITACDASLHDRAWGRVDRNRIGVVKLLVALLPGSYPLVREWMFRTDDPYFYELQFTFCCFLSDILLFTPPDAATADAVLRMATEYLDRVPSDEAYNAFMAADMLGDHWTGDAGIEALVEVAQHSRNPVGRKAALGALEDAARRGKLPPHYSAMVLNGNDQIPPI
;
A
#
# COMPACT_ATOMS: atom_id res chain seq x y z
N MET A 1 10.97 9.47 24.57
CA MET A 1 12.36 9.63 24.12
C MET A 1 12.30 9.91 22.63
N ASN A 2 12.58 11.15 22.21
CA ASN A 2 12.45 11.64 20.83
C ASN A 2 13.85 11.70 20.20
N THR A 3 14.33 10.59 19.62
CA THR A 3 15.76 10.47 19.23
C THR A 3 16.05 9.92 17.83
N MET A 4 15.08 9.81 16.92
CA MET A 4 15.39 9.19 15.60
C MET A 4 15.71 10.15 14.44
N LEU A 5 15.31 11.43 14.47
CA LEU A 5 15.46 12.34 13.31
C LEU A 5 16.46 13.51 13.39
N PRO A 6 17.54 13.52 14.20
CA PRO A 6 18.47 14.65 14.09
C PRO A 6 19.15 14.85 12.71
N LEU A 7 19.13 13.88 11.78
CA LEU A 7 19.96 13.96 10.56
C LEU A 7 19.35 13.26 9.32
N LEU A 8 18.23 13.76 8.79
CA LEU A 8 17.85 13.52 7.40
C LEU A 8 18.22 14.76 6.56
N ARG A 9 19.51 15.09 6.47
CA ARG A 9 19.98 16.03 5.43
C ARG A 9 19.96 15.31 4.09
N PRO A 10 19.53 15.93 2.98
CA PRO A 10 19.52 15.31 1.64
C PRO A 10 20.78 14.50 1.30
N ASP A 11 21.95 15.03 1.65
CA ASP A 11 23.25 14.42 1.42
C ASP A 11 23.58 13.23 2.36
N ASP A 12 22.94 13.18 3.53
CA ASP A 12 23.09 12.13 4.55
C ASP A 12 21.94 11.11 4.53
N ILE A 13 20.87 11.33 3.76
CA ILE A 13 19.73 10.40 3.69
C ILE A 13 20.21 9.02 3.26
N GLY A 14 21.15 8.93 2.31
CA GLY A 14 21.76 7.65 1.95
C GLY A 14 22.50 6.97 3.13
N ALA A 15 23.08 7.73 4.06
CA ALA A 15 23.75 7.20 5.25
C ALA A 15 22.76 6.89 6.39
N THR A 16 21.70 7.69 6.55
CA THR A 16 20.64 7.51 7.55
C THR A 16 19.70 6.36 7.17
N LEU A 17 19.39 6.18 5.88
CA LEU A 17 18.71 5.00 5.33
C LEU A 17 19.53 3.71 5.53
N ARG A 18 20.87 3.82 5.64
CA ARG A 18 21.77 2.70 5.89
C ARG A 18 21.90 2.34 7.37
N GLN A 19 21.35 3.12 8.29
CA GLN A 19 21.32 2.78 9.72
C GLN A 19 20.18 1.80 10.02
N ASP A 20 20.35 0.96 11.06
CA ASP A 20 19.45 -0.15 11.44
C ASP A 20 18.05 0.32 11.89
N THR A 21 17.83 1.62 11.92
CA THR A 21 16.72 2.26 12.63
C THR A 21 15.41 2.27 11.83
N LEU A 22 15.44 2.47 10.51
CA LEU A 22 14.20 2.68 9.74
C LEU A 22 13.39 1.42 9.47
N SER A 23 14.04 0.27 9.30
CA SER A 23 13.32 -1.01 9.16
C SER A 23 12.59 -1.37 10.44
N ASP A 24 13.15 -0.96 11.58
CA ASP A 24 12.71 -1.35 12.91
C ASP A 24 11.70 -0.36 13.50
N SER A 25 11.68 0.90 13.01
CA SER A 25 10.63 1.87 13.32
C SER A 25 9.27 1.40 12.81
N ASP A 26 8.22 1.57 13.61
CA ASP A 26 6.86 1.42 13.10
C ASP A 26 6.51 2.58 12.13
N THR A 27 5.62 2.29 11.18
CA THR A 27 5.23 3.22 10.10
C THR A 27 4.58 4.49 10.67
N ALA A 28 3.88 4.39 11.79
CA ALA A 28 3.20 5.50 12.45
C ALA A 28 4.18 6.50 13.09
N THR A 29 5.25 6.02 13.74
CA THR A 29 6.31 6.85 14.30
C THR A 29 7.00 7.61 13.18
N LEU A 30 7.38 6.91 12.09
CA LEU A 30 7.96 7.55 10.91
C LEU A 30 7.02 8.60 10.32
N HIS A 31 5.72 8.33 10.21
CA HIS A 31 4.75 9.32 9.76
C HIS A 31 4.77 10.57 10.65
N ASN A 32 4.65 10.42 11.96
CA ASN A 32 4.63 11.57 12.88
C ASN A 32 5.91 12.40 12.78
N ASP A 33 7.03 11.71 12.64
CA ASP A 33 8.34 12.31 12.51
C ASP A 33 8.47 13.14 11.21
N VAL A 34 8.02 12.60 10.07
CA VAL A 34 8.14 13.29 8.78
C VAL A 34 7.04 14.32 8.53
N ALA A 35 5.89 14.22 9.20
CA ALA A 35 4.76 15.14 9.03
C ALA A 35 5.10 16.60 9.37
N SER A 36 6.14 16.81 10.19
CA SER A 36 6.62 18.14 10.58
C SER A 36 7.70 18.73 9.67
N LEU A 37 8.16 17.98 8.66
CA LEU A 37 9.23 18.44 7.78
C LEU A 37 8.79 19.62 6.89
N PRO A 38 9.69 20.58 6.63
CA PRO A 38 9.44 21.59 5.60
C PRO A 38 9.19 20.95 4.23
N GLY A 39 8.31 21.55 3.43
CA GLY A 39 7.91 20.99 2.13
C GLY A 39 9.07 20.72 1.16
N ASP A 40 10.11 21.56 1.17
CA ASP A 40 11.30 21.34 0.36
C ASP A 40 12.12 20.14 0.85
N THR A 41 12.28 20.00 2.18
CA THR A 41 12.95 18.85 2.80
C THR A 41 12.20 17.55 2.52
N ALA A 42 10.87 17.56 2.59
CA ALA A 42 10.05 16.40 2.24
C ALA A 42 10.24 16.01 0.76
N ARG A 43 10.32 16.98 -0.15
CA ARG A 43 10.56 16.75 -1.59
C ARG A 43 11.95 16.17 -1.86
N ASP A 44 12.98 16.72 -1.21
CA ASP A 44 14.34 16.20 -1.31
C ASP A 44 14.41 14.76 -0.81
N LEU A 45 13.69 14.45 0.28
CA LEU A 45 13.61 13.11 0.83
C LEU A 45 12.90 12.13 -0.10
N ILE A 46 11.78 12.52 -0.74
CA ILE A 46 11.12 11.72 -1.78
C ILE A 46 12.10 11.42 -2.93
N THR A 47 12.85 12.43 -3.37
CA THR A 47 13.84 12.30 -4.46
C THR A 47 14.95 11.33 -4.07
N ALA A 48 15.43 11.38 -2.83
CA ALA A 48 16.46 10.47 -2.32
C ALA A 48 15.94 9.03 -2.19
N CYS A 49 14.69 8.84 -1.75
CA CYS A 49 14.02 7.55 -1.74
C CYS A 49 13.91 6.95 -3.14
N ASP A 50 13.50 7.75 -4.13
CA ASP A 50 13.42 7.32 -5.53
C ASP A 50 14.78 6.85 -6.07
N ALA A 51 15.82 7.66 -5.88
CA ALA A 51 17.18 7.32 -6.29
C ALA A 51 17.66 6.01 -5.62
N SER A 52 17.27 5.77 -4.36
CA SER A 52 17.63 4.56 -3.61
C SER A 52 16.94 3.31 -4.14
N LEU A 53 15.68 3.40 -4.56
CA LEU A 53 14.97 2.27 -5.21
C LEU A 53 15.50 1.98 -6.63
N HIS A 54 16.04 3.00 -7.30
CA HIS A 54 16.71 2.83 -8.59
C HIS A 54 18.08 2.13 -8.49
N ASP A 55 18.80 2.27 -7.37
CA ASP A 55 20.01 1.47 -7.09
C ASP A 55 19.61 0.03 -6.75
N ARG A 56 19.51 -0.82 -7.77
CA ARG A 56 19.07 -2.21 -7.63
C ARG A 56 19.94 -3.04 -6.68
N ALA A 57 21.24 -2.77 -6.60
CA ALA A 57 22.13 -3.53 -5.73
C ALA A 57 21.82 -3.24 -4.25
N TRP A 58 21.50 -1.99 -3.96
CA TRP A 58 21.14 -1.53 -2.62
C TRP A 58 19.68 -1.83 -2.28
N GLY A 59 18.75 -1.56 -3.20
CA GLY A 59 17.30 -1.69 -3.03
C GLY A 59 16.82 -3.15 -2.96
N ARG A 60 17.58 -4.12 -3.47
CA ARG A 60 17.27 -5.56 -3.33
C ARG A 60 17.56 -6.12 -1.93
N VAL A 61 18.27 -5.36 -1.08
CA VAL A 61 18.41 -5.74 0.32
C VAL A 61 17.09 -5.43 1.03
N ASP A 62 16.43 -6.48 1.55
CA ASP A 62 15.08 -6.37 2.16
C ASP A 62 14.96 -5.21 3.14
N ARG A 63 15.95 -5.05 4.00
CA ARG A 63 15.96 -3.99 5.02
C ARG A 63 15.89 -2.59 4.42
N ASN A 64 16.66 -2.38 3.36
CA ASN A 64 16.75 -1.11 2.65
C ASN A 64 15.44 -0.82 1.91
N ARG A 65 14.90 -1.83 1.20
CA ARG A 65 13.59 -1.76 0.53
C ARG A 65 12.49 -1.36 1.51
N ILE A 66 12.40 -2.07 2.63
CA ILE A 66 11.39 -1.84 3.67
C ILE A 66 11.49 -0.43 4.24
N GLY A 67 12.69 0.02 4.63
CA GLY A 67 12.89 1.35 5.19
C GLY A 67 12.49 2.46 4.23
N VAL A 68 12.87 2.35 2.95
CA VAL A 68 12.50 3.34 1.93
C VAL A 68 11.00 3.34 1.63
N VAL A 69 10.39 2.17 1.52
CA VAL A 69 8.93 2.08 1.29
C VAL A 69 8.15 2.68 2.46
N LYS A 70 8.50 2.34 3.71
CA LYS A 70 7.88 2.95 4.91
C LYS A 70 7.96 4.46 4.85
N LEU A 71 9.12 4.99 4.47
CA LEU A 71 9.35 6.43 4.40
C LEU A 71 8.55 7.09 3.29
N LEU A 72 8.46 6.47 2.11
CA LEU A 72 7.59 6.95 1.04
C LEU A 72 6.13 6.95 1.46
N VAL A 73 5.64 5.90 2.12
CA VAL A 73 4.27 5.85 2.62
C VAL A 73 4.02 6.93 3.69
N ALA A 74 4.96 7.12 4.61
CA ALA A 74 4.91 8.17 5.64
C ALA A 74 4.88 9.61 5.05
N LEU A 75 5.39 9.80 3.84
CA LEU A 75 5.45 11.09 3.12
C LEU A 75 4.22 11.37 2.24
N LEU A 76 3.15 10.57 2.34
CA LEU A 76 1.89 10.86 1.66
C LEU A 76 1.28 12.19 2.20
N PRO A 77 0.60 12.98 1.34
CA PRO A 77 0.34 12.73 -0.09
C PRO A 77 1.50 13.05 -1.04
N GLY A 78 2.57 13.70 -0.59
CA GLY A 78 3.62 14.22 -1.46
C GLY A 78 4.31 13.15 -2.31
N SER A 79 4.44 11.94 -1.78
CA SER A 79 5.05 10.79 -2.46
C SER A 79 4.11 10.00 -3.37
N TYR A 80 2.80 10.31 -3.39
CA TYR A 80 1.79 9.50 -4.08
C TYR A 80 2.12 9.20 -5.56
N PRO A 81 2.55 10.18 -6.39
CA PRO A 81 2.89 9.90 -7.78
C PRO A 81 3.95 8.81 -7.93
N LEU A 82 4.94 8.82 -7.03
CA LEU A 82 6.04 7.87 -7.03
C LEU A 82 5.60 6.48 -6.52
N VAL A 83 4.84 6.43 -5.42
CA VAL A 83 4.27 5.18 -4.90
C VAL A 83 3.45 4.49 -6.00
N ARG A 84 2.60 5.27 -6.68
CA ARG A 84 1.80 4.80 -7.81
C ARG A 84 2.67 4.29 -8.94
N GLU A 85 3.70 5.02 -9.35
CA GLU A 85 4.62 4.55 -10.39
C GLU A 85 5.20 3.17 -10.05
N TRP A 86 5.80 3.02 -8.86
CA TRP A 86 6.41 1.76 -8.44
C TRP A 86 5.40 0.61 -8.32
N MET A 87 4.18 0.89 -7.86
CA MET A 87 3.11 -0.11 -7.77
C MET A 87 2.75 -0.72 -9.13
N PHE A 88 2.93 -0.01 -10.24
CA PHE A 88 2.57 -0.48 -11.59
C PHE A 88 3.75 -0.90 -12.47
N ARG A 89 4.99 -0.91 -11.93
CA ARG A 89 6.16 -1.39 -12.68
C ARG A 89 6.24 -2.91 -12.67
N THR A 90 6.41 -3.50 -13.85
CA THR A 90 6.47 -4.97 -14.06
C THR A 90 7.68 -5.40 -14.90
N ASP A 91 8.63 -4.49 -15.15
CA ASP A 91 9.80 -4.73 -16.00
C ASP A 91 10.91 -5.56 -15.34
N ASP A 92 10.81 -5.83 -14.03
CA ASP A 92 11.78 -6.61 -13.26
C ASP A 92 11.09 -7.35 -12.10
N PRO A 93 11.39 -8.64 -11.83
CA PRO A 93 10.83 -9.37 -10.70
C PRO A 93 11.07 -8.73 -9.33
N TYR A 94 12.11 -7.90 -9.20
CA TYR A 94 12.34 -7.08 -7.99
C TYR A 94 11.12 -6.23 -7.63
N PHE A 95 10.38 -5.73 -8.62
CA PHE A 95 9.21 -4.90 -8.36
C PHE A 95 8.08 -5.66 -7.71
N TYR A 96 8.02 -6.98 -7.83
CA TYR A 96 7.00 -7.77 -7.14
C TYR A 96 7.20 -7.70 -5.62
N GLU A 97 8.43 -7.81 -5.15
CA GLU A 97 8.75 -7.65 -3.72
C GLU A 97 8.49 -6.21 -3.25
N LEU A 98 8.75 -5.23 -4.12
CA LEU A 98 8.49 -3.82 -3.82
C LEU A 98 6.99 -3.53 -3.70
N GLN A 99 6.17 -3.99 -4.64
CA GLN A 99 4.71 -3.89 -4.63
C GLN A 99 4.11 -4.56 -3.39
N PHE A 100 4.58 -5.77 -3.05
CA PHE A 100 4.20 -6.45 -1.82
C PHE A 100 4.50 -5.57 -0.60
N THR A 101 5.73 -5.04 -0.53
CA THR A 101 6.18 -4.18 0.56
C THR A 101 5.32 -2.91 0.67
N PHE A 102 4.95 -2.30 -0.46
CA PHE A 102 4.04 -1.15 -0.49
C PHE A 102 2.66 -1.50 0.06
N CYS A 103 2.06 -2.62 -0.36
CA CYS A 103 0.75 -3.05 0.14
C CYS A 103 0.75 -3.22 1.67
N CYS A 104 1.80 -3.82 2.23
CA CYS A 104 1.95 -3.97 3.68
C CYS A 104 1.93 -2.61 4.42
N PHE A 105 2.71 -1.64 3.96
CA PHE A 105 2.84 -0.37 4.69
C PHE A 105 1.73 0.64 4.38
N LEU A 106 1.12 0.57 3.19
CA LEU A 106 -0.13 1.28 2.91
C LEU A 106 -1.26 0.79 3.81
N SER A 107 -1.29 -0.50 4.15
CA SER A 107 -2.19 -1.03 5.17
C SER A 107 -1.93 -0.40 6.55
N ASP A 108 -0.67 -0.33 6.97
CA ASP A 108 -0.29 0.24 8.29
C ASP A 108 -0.74 1.70 8.45
N ILE A 109 -0.53 2.54 7.43
CA ILE A 109 -0.89 3.96 7.53
C ILE A 109 -2.41 4.13 7.66
N LEU A 110 -3.21 3.31 6.99
CA LEU A 110 -4.67 3.35 7.09
C LEU A 110 -5.17 2.98 8.49
N LEU A 111 -4.44 2.12 9.20
CA LEU A 111 -4.78 1.68 10.56
C LEU A 111 -4.29 2.65 11.64
N PHE A 112 -3.04 3.08 11.55
CA PHE A 112 -2.36 3.75 12.66
C PHE A 112 -2.24 5.27 12.51
N THR A 113 -2.27 5.78 11.28
CA THR A 113 -2.20 7.23 11.03
C THR A 113 -3.01 7.56 9.78
N PRO A 114 -4.36 7.49 9.85
CA PRO A 114 -5.22 7.61 8.68
C PRO A 114 -4.93 8.92 7.94
N PRO A 115 -4.65 8.88 6.64
CA PRO A 115 -4.39 10.08 5.88
C PRO A 115 -5.70 10.88 5.71
N ASP A 116 -5.60 12.10 5.18
CA ASP A 116 -6.80 12.87 4.83
C ASP A 116 -7.66 12.13 3.79
N ALA A 117 -8.95 12.49 3.71
CA ALA A 117 -9.92 11.80 2.88
C ALA A 117 -9.54 11.75 1.38
N ALA A 118 -8.90 12.80 0.85
CA ALA A 118 -8.50 12.83 -0.56
C ALA A 118 -7.32 11.89 -0.83
N THR A 119 -6.37 11.83 0.11
CA THR A 119 -5.24 10.90 0.06
C THR A 119 -5.71 9.45 0.21
N ALA A 120 -6.60 9.18 1.16
CA ALA A 120 -7.20 7.85 1.32
C ALA A 120 -7.91 7.41 0.03
N ASP A 121 -8.77 8.25 -0.53
CA ASP A 121 -9.48 7.99 -1.78
C ASP A 121 -8.51 7.77 -2.99
N ALA A 122 -7.39 8.50 -3.04
CA ALA A 122 -6.36 8.27 -4.06
C ALA A 122 -5.65 6.91 -3.91
N VAL A 123 -5.38 6.48 -2.68
CA VAL A 123 -4.80 5.15 -2.38
C VAL A 123 -5.81 4.04 -2.68
N LEU A 124 -7.09 4.23 -2.34
CA LEU A 124 -8.17 3.29 -2.67
C LEU A 124 -8.22 3.02 -4.17
N ARG A 125 -8.34 4.09 -4.98
CA ARG A 125 -8.36 3.98 -6.45
C ARG A 125 -7.12 3.30 -7.00
N MET A 126 -5.95 3.60 -6.44
CA MET A 126 -4.70 2.97 -6.87
C MET A 126 -4.72 1.46 -6.61
N ALA A 127 -5.17 1.03 -5.43
CA ALA A 127 -5.27 -0.38 -5.07
C ALA A 127 -6.31 -1.11 -5.93
N THR A 128 -7.49 -0.50 -6.16
CA THR A 128 -8.53 -1.04 -7.05
C THR A 128 -8.00 -1.20 -8.48
N GLU A 129 -7.34 -0.19 -9.01
CA GLU A 129 -6.74 -0.25 -10.36
C GLU A 129 -5.60 -1.27 -10.44
N TYR A 130 -4.81 -1.42 -9.36
CA TYR A 130 -3.76 -2.42 -9.29
C TYR A 130 -4.37 -3.83 -9.39
N LEU A 131 -5.42 -4.11 -8.62
CA LEU A 131 -6.16 -5.37 -8.71
C LEU A 131 -6.76 -5.61 -10.09
N ASP A 132 -7.23 -4.57 -10.79
CA ASP A 132 -7.77 -4.75 -12.14
C ASP A 132 -6.70 -5.14 -13.17
N ARG A 133 -5.45 -4.72 -12.95
CA ARG A 133 -4.36 -4.84 -13.93
C ARG A 133 -3.30 -5.88 -13.57
N VAL A 134 -3.29 -6.38 -12.34
CA VAL A 134 -2.24 -7.27 -11.80
C VAL A 134 -2.01 -8.51 -12.68
N PRO A 135 -0.81 -8.72 -13.25
CA PRO A 135 -0.52 -9.91 -14.06
C PRO A 135 -0.83 -11.24 -13.36
N SER A 136 -1.12 -12.28 -14.14
CA SER A 136 -1.56 -13.58 -13.59
C SER A 136 -0.48 -14.30 -12.77
N ASP A 137 0.80 -13.99 -13.00
CA ASP A 137 1.96 -14.49 -12.25
C ASP A 137 2.19 -13.74 -10.93
N GLU A 138 1.49 -12.64 -10.69
CA GLU A 138 1.59 -11.79 -9.50
C GLU A 138 0.47 -12.05 -8.46
N ALA A 139 -0.04 -13.28 -8.42
CA ALA A 139 -1.19 -13.61 -7.57
C ALA A 139 -0.99 -13.26 -6.08
N TYR A 140 0.22 -13.42 -5.56
CA TYR A 140 0.53 -13.10 -4.18
C TYR A 140 0.36 -11.60 -3.87
N ASN A 141 0.78 -10.72 -4.78
CA ASN A 141 0.65 -9.27 -4.60
C ASN A 141 -0.81 -8.83 -4.72
N ALA A 142 -1.56 -9.45 -5.64
CA ALA A 142 -3.00 -9.25 -5.74
C ALA A 142 -3.72 -9.60 -4.43
N PHE A 143 -3.35 -10.72 -3.79
CA PHE A 143 -3.92 -11.08 -2.49
C PHE A 143 -3.65 -10.03 -1.42
N MET A 144 -2.43 -9.48 -1.35
CA MET A 144 -2.12 -8.44 -0.37
C MET A 144 -2.84 -7.11 -0.62
N ALA A 145 -2.96 -6.69 -1.88
CA ALA A 145 -3.74 -5.51 -2.22
C ALA A 145 -5.22 -5.70 -1.84
N ALA A 146 -5.78 -6.89 -2.08
CA ALA A 146 -7.15 -7.21 -1.71
C ALA A 146 -7.33 -7.31 -0.18
N ASP A 147 -6.38 -7.92 0.54
CA ASP A 147 -6.38 -8.00 2.00
C ASP A 147 -6.32 -6.61 2.64
N MET A 148 -5.47 -5.73 2.13
CA MET A 148 -5.42 -4.32 2.55
C MET A 148 -6.80 -3.64 2.42
N LEU A 149 -7.51 -3.85 1.30
CA LEU A 149 -8.83 -3.27 1.09
C LEU A 149 -9.91 -3.91 2.00
N GLY A 150 -9.84 -5.20 2.25
CA GLY A 150 -10.86 -5.94 3.00
C GLY A 150 -10.70 -5.86 4.52
N ASP A 151 -9.47 -5.83 5.01
CA ASP A 151 -9.17 -5.93 6.44
C ASP A 151 -8.75 -4.60 7.06
N HIS A 152 -8.04 -3.76 6.30
CA HIS A 152 -7.35 -2.58 6.83
C HIS A 152 -7.94 -1.26 6.35
N TRP A 153 -8.81 -1.28 5.33
CA TRP A 153 -9.57 -0.11 4.93
C TRP A 153 -10.68 0.20 5.95
N THR A 154 -10.81 1.48 6.31
CA THR A 154 -11.87 1.91 7.23
C THR A 154 -13.18 2.18 6.48
N GLY A 155 -14.28 1.60 6.97
CA GLY A 155 -15.61 1.77 6.39
C GLY A 155 -15.89 0.89 5.16
N ASP A 156 -16.98 1.22 4.47
CA ASP A 156 -17.55 0.36 3.42
C ASP A 156 -16.80 0.44 2.08
N ALA A 157 -16.05 1.53 1.84
CA ALA A 157 -15.43 1.83 0.55
C ALA A 157 -14.42 0.76 0.09
N GLY A 158 -13.69 0.13 1.01
CA GLY A 158 -12.79 -0.98 0.68
C GLY A 158 -13.55 -2.22 0.20
N ILE A 159 -14.68 -2.53 0.84
CA ILE A 159 -15.56 -3.63 0.45
C ILE A 159 -16.24 -3.33 -0.90
N GLU A 160 -16.71 -2.10 -1.11
CA GLU A 160 -17.29 -1.66 -2.39
C GLU A 160 -16.29 -1.82 -3.54
N ALA A 161 -15.04 -1.39 -3.33
CA ALA A 161 -13.96 -1.58 -4.30
C ALA A 161 -13.68 -3.06 -4.60
N LEU A 162 -13.68 -3.92 -3.59
CA LEU A 162 -13.50 -5.36 -3.77
C LEU A 162 -14.66 -5.99 -4.55
N VAL A 163 -15.90 -5.57 -4.31
CA VAL A 163 -17.08 -6.01 -5.06
C VAL A 163 -16.95 -5.59 -6.53
N GLU A 164 -16.56 -4.34 -6.79
CA GLU A 164 -16.31 -3.85 -8.14
C GLU A 164 -15.26 -4.70 -8.88
N VAL A 165 -14.11 -4.97 -8.24
CA VAL A 165 -13.05 -5.81 -8.81
C VAL A 165 -13.57 -7.22 -9.07
N ALA A 166 -14.26 -7.83 -8.12
CA ALA A 166 -14.79 -9.19 -8.24
C ALA A 166 -15.78 -9.33 -9.42
N GLN A 167 -16.64 -8.32 -9.61
CA GLN A 167 -17.65 -8.31 -10.67
C GLN A 167 -17.08 -7.96 -12.05
N HIS A 168 -16.16 -6.99 -12.11
CA HIS A 168 -15.86 -6.30 -13.36
C HIS A 168 -14.41 -6.46 -13.82
N SER A 169 -13.51 -6.93 -12.96
CA SER A 169 -12.11 -7.01 -13.38
C SER A 169 -11.93 -8.01 -14.51
N ARG A 170 -11.17 -7.58 -15.53
CA ARG A 170 -10.79 -8.44 -16.66
C ARG A 170 -9.75 -9.47 -16.26
N ASN A 171 -9.07 -9.26 -15.14
CA ASN A 171 -8.01 -10.13 -14.68
C ASN A 171 -8.55 -11.22 -13.74
N PRO A 172 -8.39 -12.52 -14.08
CA PRO A 172 -8.83 -13.61 -13.20
C PRO A 172 -8.16 -13.60 -11.82
N VAL A 173 -6.91 -13.16 -11.73
CA VAL A 173 -6.17 -13.11 -10.47
C VAL A 173 -6.69 -11.99 -9.58
N GLY A 174 -6.90 -10.80 -10.14
CA GLY A 174 -7.57 -9.69 -9.44
C GLY A 174 -8.94 -10.09 -8.88
N ARG A 175 -9.79 -10.70 -9.73
CA ARG A 175 -11.11 -11.21 -9.29
C ARG A 175 -11.00 -12.23 -8.17
N LYS A 176 -10.09 -13.21 -8.30
CA LYS A 176 -9.91 -14.26 -7.30
C LYS A 176 -9.41 -13.70 -5.97
N ALA A 177 -8.46 -12.76 -6.01
CA ALA A 177 -7.96 -12.07 -4.82
C ALA A 177 -9.08 -11.29 -4.13
N ALA A 178 -9.90 -10.55 -4.90
CA ALA A 178 -11.02 -9.79 -4.37
C ALA A 178 -12.09 -10.69 -3.72
N LEU A 179 -12.47 -11.80 -4.37
CA LEU A 179 -13.38 -12.79 -3.79
C LEU A 179 -12.84 -13.37 -2.48
N GLY A 180 -11.56 -13.74 -2.44
CA GLY A 180 -10.93 -14.23 -1.22
C GLY A 180 -10.98 -13.22 -0.07
N ALA A 181 -10.70 -11.94 -0.35
CA ALA A 181 -10.79 -10.88 0.65
C ALA A 181 -12.24 -10.63 1.12
N LEU A 182 -13.23 -10.73 0.24
CA LEU A 182 -14.65 -10.64 0.60
C LEU A 182 -15.11 -11.81 1.47
N GLU A 183 -14.68 -13.04 1.17
CA GLU A 183 -14.92 -14.22 2.00
C GLU A 183 -14.31 -14.05 3.39
N ASP A 184 -13.08 -13.53 3.47
CA ASP A 184 -12.39 -13.24 4.72
C ASP A 184 -13.11 -12.17 5.54
N ALA A 185 -13.52 -11.06 4.90
CA ALA A 185 -14.32 -10.02 5.53
C ALA A 185 -15.65 -10.57 6.05
N ALA A 186 -16.31 -11.46 5.30
CA ALA A 186 -17.54 -12.12 5.72
C ALA A 186 -17.34 -12.97 6.98
N ARG A 187 -16.29 -13.82 6.98
CA ARG A 187 -15.94 -14.67 8.14
C ARG A 187 -15.63 -13.86 9.39
N ARG A 188 -15.06 -12.66 9.22
CA ARG A 188 -14.74 -11.73 10.31
C ARG A 188 -15.91 -10.81 10.71
N GLY A 189 -17.05 -10.88 10.02
CA GLY A 189 -18.20 -10.01 10.29
C GLY A 189 -17.97 -8.55 9.90
N LYS A 190 -17.07 -8.29 8.95
CA LYS A 190 -16.72 -6.95 8.45
C LYS A 190 -17.55 -6.50 7.24
N LEU A 191 -18.36 -7.40 6.66
CA LEU A 191 -19.22 -7.02 5.54
C LEU A 191 -20.33 -6.06 5.99
N PRO A 192 -20.58 -4.98 5.25
CA PRO A 192 -21.77 -4.17 5.44
C PRO A 192 -23.05 -5.02 5.38
N PRO A 193 -24.13 -4.64 6.08
CA PRO A 193 -25.35 -5.44 6.14
C PRO A 193 -25.94 -5.78 4.77
N HIS A 194 -25.82 -4.86 3.80
CA HIS A 194 -26.32 -5.07 2.44
C HIS A 194 -25.49 -6.08 1.63
N TYR A 195 -24.21 -6.26 1.95
CA TYR A 195 -23.35 -7.30 1.35
C TYR A 195 -23.40 -8.64 2.10
N SER A 196 -23.73 -8.64 3.39
CA SER A 196 -23.85 -9.87 4.19
C SER A 196 -24.90 -10.84 3.64
N ALA A 197 -25.97 -10.33 3.05
CA ALA A 197 -27.00 -11.14 2.39
C ALA A 197 -26.53 -11.77 1.07
N MET A 198 -25.47 -11.25 0.45
CA MET A 198 -24.97 -11.73 -0.84
C MET A 198 -24.08 -12.96 -0.70
N VAL A 199 -23.16 -12.97 0.28
CA VAL A 199 -22.19 -14.07 0.48
C VAL A 199 -22.85 -15.35 1.02
N LEU A 200 -23.88 -15.21 1.87
CA LEU A 200 -24.53 -16.36 2.50
C LEU A 200 -25.42 -17.18 1.55
N ASN A 201 -25.78 -16.64 0.39
CA ASN A 201 -26.74 -17.29 -0.51
C ASN A 201 -26.11 -18.22 -1.55
N GLY A 202 -24.77 -18.33 -1.63
CA GLY A 202 -24.08 -19.31 -2.49
C GLY A 202 -24.46 -19.27 -3.98
N ASN A 203 -25.13 -18.21 -4.42
CA ASN A 203 -25.54 -18.00 -5.80
C ASN A 203 -24.55 -17.03 -6.42
N ASP A 204 -23.86 -17.47 -7.47
CA ASP A 204 -22.97 -16.65 -8.32
C ASP A 204 -23.68 -15.47 -9.02
N GLN A 205 -24.93 -15.16 -8.65
CA GLN A 205 -25.69 -14.03 -9.16
C GLN A 205 -25.50 -12.83 -8.23
N ILE A 206 -24.43 -12.10 -8.47
CA ILE A 206 -24.23 -10.77 -7.93
C ILE A 206 -25.27 -9.85 -8.63
N PRO A 207 -26.18 -9.18 -7.91
CA PRO A 207 -27.21 -8.35 -8.54
C PRO A 207 -26.57 -7.21 -9.35
N PRO A 208 -27.18 -6.81 -10.47
CA PRO A 208 -26.73 -5.63 -11.20
C PRO A 208 -26.95 -4.39 -10.33
N ILE A 209 -25.92 -3.52 -10.27
CA ILE A 209 -25.97 -2.19 -9.65
C ILE A 209 -26.97 -1.31 -10.40
#